data_AF-A0A0K9PDU2-F1
#
_entry.id   AF-A0A0K9PDU2-F1
#
_cell.length_a   1.000
_cell.length_b   1.000
_cell.length_c   1.000
_cell.angle_alpha   90.00
_cell.angle_beta   90.00
_cell.angle_gamma   90.00
#
_symmetry.space_group_name_H-M   'P 1'
#
loop_
_entity.id
_entity.type
_entity.pdbx_description
1 polymer ?
#
loop_
_entity_poly.entity_id
_entity_poly.type
_entity_poly.pdbx_seq_one_letter_code
_entity_poly.pdbx_strand_id
1 'polypeptide(L)'
;MSWWWAGAIGAAKKKVDDDEAETERIPIRYESVGLVIGATGIVGNSLVDILPLPDTPGGPWKVYAVARRPRPTWNLTDHPVEYIQCDVSDVTDVQAKLSPLTDVTHIFYVTRAPGKTEEENCAVNGQMLRNVLDAVIPNSVRLQHISLQTGRNHYVGPPELSDEIEIHDQPYHEELPRLNGPNFYYTQEDILARYEGVPFRFPGGKHAWEGFSDASDADLIAEHQIWASVDPYAKNEAFNCSNGDIFSWKVMWKVLSEQLELECVGYEGEEKRFSLEEAMKGKEGIWEAMVKENGLSETSLSEVGNWQFVDRCLNSEKTHLDSMNKSKEHGFSGFRNSINSLIYWVDKVKTYRIVP
;
A
#
# COMPACT_ATOMS: atom_id res chain seq x y z
N MET A 1 11.35 9.79 -22.17
CA MET A 1 10.37 8.78 -21.69
C MET A 1 9.86 9.28 -20.34
N SER A 2 8.61 8.98 -19.96
CA SER A 2 8.06 9.40 -18.66
C SER A 2 8.83 8.75 -17.51
N TRP A 3 8.91 9.43 -16.35
CA TRP A 3 9.63 8.91 -15.18
C TRP A 3 9.02 7.59 -14.68
N TRP A 4 7.69 7.49 -14.68
CA TRP A 4 6.92 6.26 -14.40
C TRP A 4 7.29 5.07 -15.32
N TRP A 5 7.84 5.34 -16.51
CA TRP A 5 8.33 4.31 -17.45
C TRP A 5 9.80 3.93 -17.21
N ALA A 6 10.56 4.77 -16.49
CA ALA A 6 11.92 4.46 -16.06
C ALA A 6 11.92 3.53 -14.83
N GLY A 7 10.99 3.71 -13.87
CA GLY A 7 10.83 2.80 -12.72
C GLY A 7 10.62 1.34 -13.13
N ALA A 8 9.77 1.11 -14.14
CA ALA A 8 9.50 -0.21 -14.73
C ALA A 8 10.72 -0.91 -15.39
N ILE A 9 11.85 -0.21 -15.57
CA ILE A 9 13.10 -0.74 -16.15
C ILE A 9 14.26 -0.65 -15.13
N GLY A 10 14.26 0.36 -14.26
CA GLY A 10 15.35 0.68 -13.33
C GLY A 10 15.53 -0.33 -12.19
N ALA A 11 14.47 -1.00 -11.76
CA ALA A 11 14.49 -1.98 -10.65
C ALA A 11 15.50 -3.13 -10.85
N ALA A 12 15.96 -3.38 -12.08
CA ALA A 12 16.93 -4.42 -12.40
C ALA A 12 18.42 -3.94 -12.43
N LYS A 13 18.72 -2.63 -12.38
CA LYS A 13 20.11 -2.13 -12.41
C LYS A 13 20.28 -0.64 -12.05
N LYS A 14 20.62 -0.36 -10.79
CA LYS A 14 21.35 0.87 -10.38
C LYS A 14 22.32 0.56 -9.21
N LYS A 15 23.45 -0.07 -9.57
CA LYS A 15 24.70 -0.01 -8.80
C LYS A 15 25.78 0.49 -9.76
N VAL A 16 26.10 1.77 -9.67
CA VAL A 16 27.34 2.39 -10.18
C VAL A 16 27.74 3.44 -9.16
N ASP A 17 29.04 3.58 -9.01
CA ASP A 17 29.76 4.45 -8.08
C ASP A 17 29.54 5.95 -8.38
N ASP A 18 29.71 6.79 -7.35
CA ASP A 18 30.10 8.20 -7.49
C ASP A 18 31.00 8.56 -6.30
N ASP A 19 32.09 9.30 -6.53
CA ASP A 19 33.10 9.63 -5.52
C ASP A 19 32.62 10.74 -4.54
N GLU A 20 32.98 10.62 -3.26
CA GLU A 20 32.68 11.65 -2.25
C GLU A 20 33.51 12.93 -2.46
N ALA A 21 32.92 13.92 -3.13
CA ALA A 21 33.40 15.30 -3.11
C ALA A 21 32.71 16.09 -1.97
N GLU A 22 33.46 16.45 -0.92
CA GLU A 22 32.99 17.32 0.15
C GLU A 22 32.55 18.69 -0.39
N THR A 23 31.24 18.88 -0.55
CA THR A 23 30.63 20.17 -0.89
C THR A 23 30.04 20.81 0.37
N GLU A 24 30.26 22.12 0.53
CA GLU A 24 29.76 22.87 1.68
C GLU A 24 28.23 22.76 1.76
N ARG A 25 27.70 22.46 2.96
CA ARG A 25 26.27 22.22 3.18
C ARG A 25 25.43 23.50 3.07
N ILE A 26 25.17 23.93 1.84
CA ILE A 26 24.09 24.87 1.51
C ILE A 26 22.77 24.28 2.05
N PRO A 27 21.93 25.04 2.77
CA PRO A 27 20.65 24.54 3.26
C PRO A 27 19.77 24.07 2.10
N ILE A 28 19.42 22.79 2.07
CA ILE A 28 18.56 22.21 1.04
C ILE A 28 17.18 22.87 1.15
N ARG A 29 16.82 23.64 0.11
CA ARG A 29 15.47 24.17 -0.05
C ARG A 29 14.61 23.12 -0.73
N TYR A 30 13.81 22.42 0.07
CA TYR A 30 12.81 21.48 -0.43
C TYR A 30 11.70 22.21 -1.19
N GLU A 31 11.32 21.67 -2.35
CA GLU A 31 10.18 22.18 -3.12
C GLU A 31 8.88 21.70 -2.46
N SER A 32 8.82 20.37 -2.20
CA SER A 32 7.71 19.68 -1.57
C SER A 32 8.09 19.06 -0.22
N VAL A 33 7.11 18.99 0.67
CA VAL A 33 7.16 18.34 1.99
C VAL A 33 6.03 17.32 2.07
N GLY A 34 6.37 16.04 2.18
CA GLY A 34 5.45 14.90 2.24
C GLY A 34 5.28 14.36 3.66
N LEU A 35 4.04 14.15 4.09
CA LEU A 35 3.67 13.55 5.37
C LEU A 35 3.08 12.16 5.15
N VAL A 36 3.86 11.11 5.43
CA VAL A 36 3.48 9.70 5.21
C VAL A 36 2.89 9.12 6.50
N ILE A 37 1.56 8.93 6.52
CA ILE A 37 0.83 8.34 7.65
C ILE A 37 0.72 6.83 7.46
N GLY A 38 1.45 6.06 8.28
CA GLY A 38 1.63 4.63 8.09
C GLY A 38 3.00 4.27 7.50
N ALA A 39 4.04 5.06 7.80
CA ALA A 39 5.38 4.95 7.19
C ALA A 39 6.10 3.60 7.33
N THR A 40 5.70 2.76 8.29
CA THR A 40 6.20 1.38 8.45
C THR A 40 5.23 0.31 7.92
N GLY A 41 4.23 0.71 7.12
CA GLY A 41 3.37 -0.19 6.34
C GLY A 41 3.96 -0.44 4.95
N ILE A 42 3.39 -1.38 4.20
CA ILE A 42 3.96 -1.88 2.93
C ILE A 42 4.21 -0.76 1.90
N VAL A 43 3.20 0.07 1.58
CA VAL A 43 3.36 1.24 0.69
C VAL A 43 4.03 2.42 1.41
N GLY A 44 3.86 2.53 2.73
CA GLY A 44 4.51 3.56 3.54
C GLY A 44 6.04 3.49 3.49
N ASN A 45 6.61 2.28 3.48
CA ASN A 45 8.05 2.09 3.29
C ASN A 45 8.47 2.51 1.88
N SER A 46 7.76 2.07 0.83
CA SER A 46 8.03 2.47 -0.56
C SER A 46 7.99 3.99 -0.74
N LEU A 47 7.02 4.70 -0.17
CA LEU A 47 6.97 6.16 -0.19
C LEU A 47 8.17 6.79 0.54
N VAL A 48 8.59 6.23 1.67
CA VAL A 48 9.74 6.70 2.45
C VAL A 48 11.08 6.41 1.75
N ASP A 49 11.18 5.31 0.98
CA ASP A 49 12.32 4.99 0.13
C ASP A 49 12.39 5.92 -1.10
N ILE A 50 11.24 6.17 -1.76
CA ILE A 50 11.17 6.79 -3.10
C ILE A 50 11.09 8.33 -3.05
N LEU A 51 10.33 8.92 -2.12
CA LEU A 51 10.16 10.38 -2.06
C LEU A 51 11.50 11.15 -2.01
N PRO A 52 12.52 10.75 -1.22
CA PRO A 52 13.79 11.48 -1.14
C PRO A 52 14.72 11.35 -2.35
N LEU A 53 14.42 10.48 -3.32
CA LEU A 53 15.30 10.25 -4.47
C LEU A 53 15.43 11.52 -5.34
N PRO A 54 16.63 11.80 -5.91
CA PRO A 54 16.91 13.07 -6.58
C PRO A 54 16.15 13.28 -7.89
N ASP A 55 15.62 12.22 -8.51
CA ASP A 55 14.83 12.27 -9.73
C ASP A 55 13.30 12.13 -9.50
N THR A 56 12.85 11.97 -8.25
CA THR A 56 11.41 11.82 -7.94
C THR A 56 10.63 13.13 -8.24
N PRO A 57 9.55 13.07 -9.05
CA PRO A 57 8.74 14.23 -9.39
C PRO A 57 8.24 15.01 -8.17
N GLY A 58 8.22 16.34 -8.29
CA GLY A 58 7.90 17.25 -7.16
C GLY A 58 9.06 17.46 -6.17
N GLY A 59 10.18 16.77 -6.34
CA GLY A 59 11.36 16.90 -5.48
C GLY A 59 12.19 18.18 -5.72
N PRO A 60 13.21 18.44 -4.87
CA PRO A 60 13.63 17.59 -3.75
C PRO A 60 12.62 17.60 -2.60
N TRP A 61 12.31 16.40 -2.09
CA TRP A 61 11.31 16.20 -1.04
C TRP A 61 11.92 16.19 0.37
N LYS A 62 11.23 16.85 1.30
CA LYS A 62 11.35 16.58 2.74
C LYS A 62 10.29 15.54 3.11
N VAL A 63 10.64 14.54 3.93
CA VAL A 63 9.72 13.46 4.32
C VAL A 63 9.55 13.38 5.83
N TYR A 64 8.29 13.52 6.26
CA TYR A 64 7.83 13.21 7.61
C TYR A 64 7.22 11.80 7.63
N ALA A 65 7.83 10.89 8.38
CA ALA A 65 7.43 9.48 8.47
C ALA A 65 6.68 9.20 9.78
N VAL A 66 5.38 8.96 9.73
CA VAL A 66 4.54 8.77 10.92
C VAL A 66 4.12 7.31 11.10
N ALA A 67 4.43 6.74 12.26
CA ALA A 67 3.94 5.44 12.72
C ALA A 67 3.97 5.37 14.25
N ARG A 68 3.38 4.32 14.84
CA ARG A 68 3.23 4.19 16.31
C ARG A 68 4.47 3.64 17.01
N ARG A 69 5.02 2.56 16.45
CA ARG A 69 6.21 1.85 16.96
C ARG A 69 7.46 2.72 16.80
N PRO A 70 8.52 2.50 17.60
CA PRO A 70 9.85 3.06 17.30
C PRO A 70 10.29 2.70 15.88
N ARG A 71 11.11 3.55 15.22
CA ARG A 71 11.58 3.30 13.85
C ARG A 71 12.33 1.96 13.81
N PRO A 72 11.86 0.95 13.05
CA PRO A 72 12.53 -0.33 12.99
C PRO A 72 13.81 -0.23 12.16
N THR A 73 14.78 -1.10 12.44
CA THR A 73 16.11 -1.11 11.80
C THR A 73 16.08 -1.33 10.29
N TRP A 74 15.06 -2.04 9.77
CA TRP A 74 14.85 -2.23 8.34
C TRP A 74 14.23 -1.02 7.62
N ASN A 75 13.64 -0.07 8.35
CA ASN A 75 13.10 1.19 7.81
C ASN A 75 14.15 2.32 7.87
N LEU A 76 15.44 2.00 8.01
CA LEU A 76 16.52 2.97 7.93
C LEU A 76 16.84 3.27 6.46
N THR A 77 16.83 4.56 6.12
CA THR A 77 17.06 5.09 4.77
C THR A 77 18.39 5.82 4.71
N ASP A 78 19.12 5.69 3.61
CA ASP A 78 20.35 6.48 3.35
C ASP A 78 20.03 7.99 3.22
N HIS A 79 18.78 8.31 2.88
CA HIS A 79 18.26 9.68 2.82
C HIS A 79 17.66 10.16 4.15
N PRO A 80 17.76 11.46 4.48
CA PRO A 80 17.26 12.01 5.73
C PRO A 80 15.73 12.05 5.79
N VAL A 81 15.15 11.34 6.75
CA VAL A 81 13.70 11.23 6.97
C VAL A 81 13.38 11.53 8.43
N GLU A 82 12.50 12.50 8.69
CA GLU A 82 12.08 12.91 10.03
C GLU A 82 10.98 11.96 10.53
N TYR A 83 11.37 10.98 11.36
CA TYR A 83 10.45 9.97 11.89
C TYR A 83 9.73 10.43 13.16
N ILE A 84 8.41 10.39 13.16
CA ILE A 84 7.53 10.85 14.24
C ILE A 84 6.75 9.66 14.79
N GLN A 85 7.02 9.28 16.04
CA GLN A 85 6.20 8.31 16.75
C GLN A 85 4.87 8.94 17.17
N CYS A 86 3.76 8.58 16.52
CA CYS A 86 2.43 9.10 16.86
C CYS A 86 1.34 8.03 16.71
N ASP A 87 0.37 7.97 17.65
CA ASP A 87 -0.86 7.21 17.48
C ASP A 87 -1.97 8.10 16.91
N VAL A 88 -2.25 7.92 15.62
CA VAL A 88 -3.25 8.73 14.91
C VAL A 88 -4.70 8.51 15.39
N SER A 89 -4.96 7.54 16.28
CA SER A 89 -6.25 7.41 16.95
C SER A 89 -6.42 8.34 18.17
N ASP A 90 -5.33 8.79 18.81
CA ASP A 90 -5.39 9.77 19.90
C ASP A 90 -5.28 11.21 19.37
N VAL A 91 -6.39 11.93 19.42
CA VAL A 91 -6.46 13.35 19.02
C VAL A 91 -5.47 14.23 19.77
N THR A 92 -5.12 13.90 21.01
CA THR A 92 -4.17 14.65 21.84
C THR A 92 -2.75 14.47 21.32
N ASP A 93 -2.37 13.23 21.01
CA ASP A 93 -1.05 12.87 20.50
C ASP A 93 -0.84 13.44 19.09
N VAL A 94 -1.87 13.38 18.26
CA VAL A 94 -1.89 13.97 16.91
C VAL A 94 -1.77 15.48 16.95
N GLN A 95 -2.55 16.17 17.78
CA GLN A 95 -2.44 17.63 17.90
C GLN A 95 -1.08 18.04 18.47
N ALA A 96 -0.50 17.28 19.42
CA ALA A 96 0.83 17.57 19.96
C ALA A 96 1.97 17.39 18.95
N LYS A 97 1.84 16.47 17.97
CA LYS A 97 2.94 16.05 17.10
C LYS A 97 2.81 16.45 15.64
N LEU A 98 1.59 16.60 15.11
CA LEU A 98 1.35 16.93 13.70
C LEU A 98 0.96 18.41 13.48
N SER A 99 0.35 19.09 14.46
CA SER A 99 0.07 20.53 14.35
C SER A 99 1.32 21.42 14.21
N PRO A 100 2.52 21.08 14.74
CA PRO A 100 3.74 21.88 14.52
C PRO A 100 4.29 21.81 13.08
N LEU A 101 3.81 20.88 12.25
CA LEU A 101 4.37 20.57 10.92
C LEU A 101 3.83 21.55 9.84
N THR A 102 4.03 22.84 10.06
CA THR A 102 3.43 23.93 9.26
C THR A 102 3.91 24.03 7.81
N ASP A 103 4.96 23.29 7.43
CA ASP A 103 5.54 23.28 6.09
C ASP A 103 5.03 22.14 5.18
N VAL A 104 4.17 21.26 5.68
CA VAL A 104 3.60 20.13 4.91
C VAL A 104 2.85 20.62 3.67
N THR A 105 3.11 19.95 2.54
CA THR A 105 2.50 20.27 1.23
C THR A 105 1.64 19.12 0.70
N HIS A 106 1.97 17.88 1.06
CA HIS A 106 1.31 16.68 0.58
C HIS A 106 1.13 15.69 1.73
N ILE A 107 -0.07 15.13 1.90
CA ILE A 107 -0.33 14.05 2.85
C ILE A 107 -0.50 12.75 2.07
N PHE A 108 0.17 11.68 2.50
CA PHE A 108 0.02 10.33 1.97
C PHE A 108 -0.54 9.43 3.08
N TYR A 109 -1.84 9.15 3.05
CA TYR A 109 -2.53 8.38 4.08
C TYR A 109 -2.62 6.90 3.66
N VAL A 110 -1.72 6.09 4.22
CA VAL A 110 -1.48 4.68 3.84
C VAL A 110 -1.59 3.73 5.04
N THR A 111 -2.52 4.02 5.96
CA THR A 111 -2.74 3.26 7.20
C THR A 111 -4.20 2.86 7.41
N ARG A 112 -4.42 1.79 8.17
CA ARG A 112 -5.73 1.40 8.72
C ARG A 112 -5.58 0.77 10.10
N ALA A 113 -6.66 0.78 10.88
CA ALA A 113 -6.87 -0.08 12.03
C ALA A 113 -7.87 -1.20 11.71
N PRO A 114 -7.75 -2.37 12.35
CA PRO A 114 -8.79 -3.39 12.38
C PRO A 114 -9.74 -3.16 13.57
N GLY A 115 -11.04 -3.10 13.28
CA GLY A 115 -12.14 -3.34 14.23
C GLY A 115 -12.61 -4.81 14.19
N LYS A 116 -13.66 -5.12 14.95
CA LYS A 116 -14.30 -6.44 15.02
C LYS A 116 -15.58 -6.56 14.18
N THR A 117 -16.12 -5.42 13.76
CA THR A 117 -17.21 -5.31 12.79
C THR A 117 -16.90 -4.15 11.85
N GLU A 118 -17.57 -4.09 10.71
CA GLU A 118 -17.34 -3.01 9.75
C GLU A 118 -17.80 -1.64 10.27
N GLU A 119 -18.77 -1.55 11.19
CA GLU A 119 -19.11 -0.29 11.88
C GLU A 119 -17.96 0.19 12.78
N GLU A 120 -17.25 -0.73 13.46
CA GLU A 120 -16.06 -0.40 14.23
C GLU A 120 -14.89 0.01 13.31
N ASN A 121 -14.72 -0.67 12.16
CA ASN A 121 -13.79 -0.22 11.12
C ASN A 121 -14.13 1.21 10.65
N CYS A 122 -15.40 1.51 10.35
CA CYS A 122 -15.86 2.83 9.91
C CYS A 122 -15.58 3.91 10.96
N ALA A 123 -15.93 3.64 12.23
CA ALA A 123 -15.74 4.58 13.33
C ALA A 123 -14.25 4.87 13.58
N VAL A 124 -13.41 3.84 13.71
CA VAL A 124 -11.99 4.00 14.08
C VAL A 124 -11.19 4.58 12.92
N ASN A 125 -11.31 4.03 11.71
CA ASN A 125 -10.56 4.54 10.54
C ASN A 125 -11.03 5.93 10.10
N GLY A 126 -12.31 6.24 10.29
CA GLY A 126 -12.85 7.58 10.10
C GLY A 126 -12.31 8.57 11.14
N GLN A 127 -12.23 8.21 12.42
CA GLN A 127 -11.68 9.09 13.45
C GLN A 127 -10.17 9.33 13.26
N MET A 128 -9.40 8.29 12.90
CA MET A 128 -7.96 8.41 12.61
C MET A 128 -7.69 9.40 11.46
N LEU A 129 -8.49 9.34 10.39
CA LEU A 129 -8.36 10.28 9.28
C LEU A 129 -8.71 11.71 9.71
N ARG A 130 -9.85 11.91 10.41
CA ARG A 130 -10.24 13.23 10.95
C ARG A 130 -9.14 13.84 11.81
N ASN A 131 -8.62 13.10 12.79
CA ASN A 131 -7.56 13.56 13.70
C ASN A 131 -6.37 14.18 12.94
N VAL A 132 -5.89 13.50 11.89
CA VAL A 132 -4.77 13.98 11.06
C VAL A 132 -5.16 15.24 10.29
N LEU A 133 -6.31 15.25 9.63
CA LEU A 133 -6.76 16.39 8.83
C LEU A 133 -7.02 17.63 9.69
N ASP A 134 -7.69 17.46 10.83
CA ASP A 134 -8.00 18.52 11.81
C ASP A 134 -6.75 19.10 12.49
N ALA A 135 -5.63 18.37 12.51
CA ALA A 135 -4.34 18.86 13.00
C ALA A 135 -3.47 19.50 11.92
N VAL A 136 -3.48 18.96 10.69
CA VAL A 136 -2.56 19.38 9.63
C VAL A 136 -3.13 20.50 8.76
N ILE A 137 -4.41 20.41 8.32
CA ILE A 137 -5.03 21.40 7.42
C ILE A 137 -4.99 22.84 7.99
N PRO A 138 -5.34 23.10 9.27
CA PRO A 138 -5.37 24.47 9.79
C PRO A 138 -3.99 25.11 9.95
N ASN A 139 -2.94 24.29 10.06
CA ASN A 139 -1.57 24.71 10.37
C ASN A 139 -0.66 24.72 9.13
N SER A 140 -0.98 23.91 8.12
CA SER A 140 -0.18 23.74 6.90
C SER A 140 -0.72 24.60 5.76
N VAL A 141 -0.45 25.91 5.80
CA VAL A 141 -0.92 26.86 4.78
C VAL A 141 -0.36 26.62 3.36
N ARG A 142 0.59 25.69 3.21
CA ARG A 142 1.13 25.20 1.92
C ARG A 142 0.55 23.85 1.49
N LEU A 143 -0.43 23.27 2.17
CA LEU A 143 -1.05 22.00 1.79
C LEU A 143 -1.73 22.12 0.42
N GLN A 144 -1.34 21.25 -0.52
CA GLN A 144 -1.77 21.23 -1.91
C GLN A 144 -2.60 19.99 -2.26
N HIS A 145 -2.36 18.85 -1.58
CA HIS A 145 -3.00 17.58 -1.92
C HIS A 145 -2.99 16.59 -0.76
N ILE A 146 -4.00 15.72 -0.74
CA ILE A 146 -4.15 14.59 0.19
C ILE A 146 -4.39 13.35 -0.66
N SER A 147 -3.44 12.42 -0.64
CA SER A 147 -3.60 11.09 -1.22
C SER A 147 -4.10 10.14 -0.14
N LEU A 148 -5.16 9.38 -0.43
CA LEU A 148 -5.77 8.39 0.46
C LEU A 148 -5.73 7.02 -0.22
N GLN A 149 -5.08 6.05 0.41
CA GLN A 149 -5.09 4.67 -0.06
C GLN A 149 -6.25 3.88 0.58
N THR A 150 -7.21 3.46 -0.25
CA THR A 150 -8.28 2.54 0.13
C THR A 150 -7.94 1.11 -0.30
N GLY A 151 -8.54 0.59 -1.38
CA GLY A 151 -8.30 -0.74 -1.92
C GLY A 151 -9.53 -1.42 -2.54
N ARG A 152 -9.34 -2.62 -3.11
CA ARG A 152 -10.35 -3.34 -3.90
C ARG A 152 -11.63 -3.71 -3.13
N ASN A 153 -11.59 -3.72 -1.79
CA ASN A 153 -12.79 -3.88 -0.95
C ASN A 153 -13.81 -2.72 -1.12
N HIS A 154 -13.48 -1.65 -1.84
CA HIS A 154 -14.49 -0.69 -2.32
C HIS A 154 -15.54 -1.39 -3.20
N TYR A 155 -15.14 -2.34 -4.06
CA TYR A 155 -16.02 -3.00 -5.03
C TYR A 155 -16.56 -4.36 -4.57
N VAL A 156 -15.90 -5.00 -3.59
CA VAL A 156 -16.27 -6.33 -3.06
C VAL A 156 -16.76 -6.33 -1.61
N GLY A 157 -16.72 -5.19 -0.94
CA GLY A 157 -17.22 -5.02 0.42
C GLY A 157 -16.29 -5.54 1.53
N PRO A 158 -16.73 -5.44 2.80
CA PRO A 158 -16.02 -6.03 3.93
C PRO A 158 -16.13 -7.57 3.88
N PRO A 159 -15.06 -8.33 4.19
CA PRO A 159 -15.10 -9.80 4.17
C PRO A 159 -16.13 -10.41 5.14
N GLU A 160 -16.51 -9.68 6.18
CA GLU A 160 -17.51 -10.10 7.18
C GLU A 160 -18.94 -10.15 6.64
N LEU A 161 -19.24 -9.45 5.53
CA LEU A 161 -20.58 -9.35 4.93
C LEU A 161 -20.61 -9.89 3.50
N SER A 162 -19.65 -10.75 3.12
CA SER A 162 -19.50 -11.26 1.74
C SER A 162 -20.66 -12.11 1.22
N ASP A 163 -21.46 -12.65 2.14
CA ASP A 163 -22.69 -13.42 1.87
C ASP A 163 -23.97 -12.56 2.00
N GLU A 164 -23.86 -11.35 2.56
CA GLU A 164 -24.99 -10.44 2.81
C GLU A 164 -25.08 -9.28 1.80
N ILE A 165 -23.97 -8.96 1.11
CA ILE A 165 -23.88 -7.83 0.16
C ILE A 165 -23.72 -8.33 -1.28
N GLU A 166 -24.60 -7.88 -2.17
CA GLU A 166 -24.48 -8.07 -3.62
C GLU A 166 -23.34 -7.20 -4.18
N ILE A 167 -22.20 -7.83 -4.48
CA ILE A 167 -20.96 -7.15 -4.93
C ILE A 167 -21.01 -6.70 -6.40
N HIS A 168 -20.02 -5.92 -6.83
CA HIS A 168 -19.94 -5.47 -8.22
C HIS A 168 -19.37 -6.51 -9.20
N ASP A 169 -19.68 -6.28 -10.48
CA ASP A 169 -19.19 -6.99 -11.65
C ASP A 169 -17.74 -6.55 -12.00
N GLN A 170 -16.83 -7.49 -12.24
CA GLN A 170 -15.43 -7.26 -12.65
C GLN A 170 -15.26 -7.19 -14.20
N PRO A 171 -14.18 -6.61 -14.75
CA PRO A 171 -13.09 -5.90 -14.07
C PRO A 171 -13.55 -4.57 -13.47
N TYR A 172 -13.16 -4.32 -12.22
CA TYR A 172 -13.59 -3.15 -11.48
C TYR A 172 -13.02 -1.86 -12.07
N HIS A 173 -13.88 -0.86 -12.25
CA HIS A 173 -13.50 0.47 -12.70
C HIS A 173 -14.02 1.53 -11.72
N GLU A 174 -13.38 2.67 -11.71
CA GLU A 174 -13.53 3.70 -10.67
C GLU A 174 -14.89 4.40 -10.73
N GLU A 175 -15.55 4.36 -11.89
CA GLU A 175 -16.93 4.83 -12.11
C GLU A 175 -18.02 3.85 -11.61
N LEU A 176 -17.64 2.77 -10.92
CA LEU A 176 -18.60 1.85 -10.30
C LEU A 176 -19.35 2.52 -9.13
N PRO A 177 -20.53 2.00 -8.74
CA PRO A 177 -21.18 2.42 -7.50
C PRO A 177 -20.32 2.12 -6.27
N ARG A 178 -20.78 2.64 -5.13
CA ARG A 178 -20.53 2.02 -3.83
C ARG A 178 -21.58 0.94 -3.56
N LEU A 179 -21.21 -0.07 -2.80
CA LEU A 179 -22.10 -1.14 -2.34
C LEU A 179 -23.09 -0.63 -1.28
N ASN A 180 -24.24 -1.30 -1.18
CA ASN A 180 -25.27 -1.01 -0.19
C ASN A 180 -24.96 -1.69 1.17
N GLY A 181 -23.95 -1.18 1.87
CA GLY A 181 -23.55 -1.66 3.20
C GLY A 181 -22.52 -0.74 3.87
N PRO A 182 -22.14 -1.01 5.13
CA PRO A 182 -21.03 -0.31 5.78
C PRO A 182 -19.72 -0.64 5.06
N ASN A 183 -18.84 0.35 4.95
CA ASN A 183 -17.47 0.19 4.45
C ASN A 183 -16.63 1.38 4.93
N PHE A 184 -15.49 1.11 5.57
CA PHE A 184 -14.65 2.16 6.14
C PHE A 184 -13.97 3.01 5.05
N TYR A 185 -13.76 2.45 3.85
CA TYR A 185 -13.34 3.23 2.68
C TYR A 185 -14.37 4.29 2.32
N TYR A 186 -15.66 3.93 2.23
CA TYR A 186 -16.72 4.91 1.96
C TYR A 186 -16.78 5.98 3.04
N THR A 187 -16.51 5.62 4.31
CA THR A 187 -16.45 6.58 5.43
C THR A 187 -15.25 7.52 5.34
N GLN A 188 -14.08 7.03 4.90
CA GLN A 188 -12.88 7.83 4.69
C GLN A 188 -12.98 8.74 3.46
N GLU A 189 -13.48 8.21 2.35
CA GLU A 189 -13.87 8.99 1.17
C GLU A 189 -14.90 10.06 1.54
N ASP A 190 -15.92 9.74 2.34
CA ASP A 190 -16.91 10.71 2.83
C ASP A 190 -16.33 11.79 3.75
N ILE A 191 -15.16 11.58 4.33
CA ILE A 191 -14.45 12.62 5.10
C ILE A 191 -13.79 13.62 4.14
N LEU A 192 -13.33 13.17 2.98
CA LEU A 192 -12.78 14.01 1.91
C LEU A 192 -13.88 14.66 1.06
N ALA A 193 -14.85 13.88 0.58
CA ALA A 193 -15.97 14.31 -0.26
C ALA A 193 -17.02 15.16 0.49
N ARG A 194 -16.93 15.30 1.82
CA ARG A 194 -17.67 16.35 2.55
C ARG A 194 -17.20 17.77 2.23
N TYR A 195 -16.09 17.92 1.49
CA TYR A 195 -15.64 19.20 0.95
C TYR A 195 -16.17 19.49 -0.47
N GLU A 196 -16.46 18.48 -1.30
CA GLU A 196 -16.97 18.64 -2.68
C GLU A 196 -17.94 17.50 -3.05
N GLY A 197 -19.19 17.79 -3.48
CA GLY A 197 -20.22 16.76 -3.63
C GLY A 197 -21.17 16.90 -4.85
N VAL A 198 -21.35 15.79 -5.58
CA VAL A 198 -22.33 15.59 -6.68
C VAL A 198 -22.72 14.09 -6.82
N PRO A 199 -23.85 13.71 -7.49
CA PRO A 199 -24.45 12.37 -7.41
C PRO A 199 -24.40 11.48 -8.69
N PHE A 200 -24.94 10.24 -8.58
CA PHE A 200 -24.58 9.04 -9.37
C PHE A 200 -25.76 8.28 -10.07
N ARG A 201 -25.47 7.47 -11.13
CA ARG A 201 -26.11 6.19 -11.62
C ARG A 201 -25.50 5.72 -12.99
N PHE A 202 -25.66 4.52 -13.62
CA PHE A 202 -26.12 3.10 -13.40
C PHE A 202 -26.60 2.54 -14.80
N PRO A 203 -26.82 1.22 -15.18
CA PRO A 203 -26.69 -0.10 -14.50
C PRO A 203 -26.07 -1.32 -15.32
N GLY A 204 -25.76 -2.45 -14.64
CA GLY A 204 -25.62 -3.82 -15.22
C GLY A 204 -24.34 -4.14 -16.05
N GLY A 205 -23.99 -5.39 -16.38
CA GLY A 205 -24.50 -6.71 -15.94
C GLY A 205 -24.01 -7.94 -16.76
N LYS A 206 -24.02 -9.13 -16.14
CA LYS A 206 -23.86 -10.51 -16.71
C LYS A 206 -22.50 -10.92 -17.29
N HIS A 207 -21.63 -10.04 -17.80
CA HIS A 207 -20.37 -10.49 -18.43
C HIS A 207 -19.13 -10.52 -17.51
N ALA A 208 -19.26 -10.11 -16.25
CA ALA A 208 -18.26 -10.35 -15.19
C ALA A 208 -18.19 -11.81 -14.69
N TRP A 209 -19.03 -12.66 -15.27
CA TRP A 209 -19.31 -14.05 -14.89
C TRP A 209 -18.13 -15.01 -15.11
N GLU A 210 -17.07 -14.58 -15.83
CA GLU A 210 -15.86 -15.32 -16.20
C GLU A 210 -14.63 -14.37 -16.14
N GLY A 211 -13.41 -14.79 -15.75
CA GLY A 211 -12.28 -13.85 -15.52
C GLY A 211 -10.87 -14.43 -15.26
N PHE A 212 -9.94 -13.56 -14.80
CA PHE A 212 -8.51 -13.82 -14.49
C PHE A 212 -8.09 -13.18 -13.13
N SER A 213 -6.81 -13.23 -12.75
CA SER A 213 -6.24 -12.58 -11.54
C SER A 213 -5.15 -11.54 -11.86
N ASP A 214 -5.02 -10.50 -11.03
CA ASP A 214 -3.97 -9.46 -11.08
C ASP A 214 -3.35 -9.20 -9.68
N ALA A 215 -2.45 -8.22 -9.56
CA ALA A 215 -1.92 -7.71 -8.29
C ALA A 215 -1.43 -6.25 -8.41
N SER A 216 -1.06 -5.65 -7.27
CA SER A 216 -0.54 -4.28 -7.16
C SER A 216 0.78 -4.24 -6.39
N ASP A 217 1.85 -3.85 -7.06
CA ASP A 217 3.21 -3.66 -6.51
C ASP A 217 3.29 -2.40 -5.63
N ALA A 218 3.97 -2.47 -4.48
CA ALA A 218 3.97 -1.37 -3.52
C ALA A 218 4.80 -0.15 -3.97
N ASP A 219 5.85 -0.34 -4.76
CA ASP A 219 6.62 0.75 -5.36
C ASP A 219 5.81 1.38 -6.51
N LEU A 220 5.04 0.60 -7.27
CA LEU A 220 4.10 1.12 -8.26
C LEU A 220 2.96 1.94 -7.62
N ILE A 221 2.43 1.53 -6.46
CA ILE A 221 1.43 2.32 -5.72
C ILE A 221 2.06 3.62 -5.21
N ALA A 222 3.31 3.59 -4.73
CA ALA A 222 4.03 4.80 -4.31
C ALA A 222 4.27 5.75 -5.52
N GLU A 223 4.72 5.23 -6.67
CA GLU A 223 4.80 5.97 -7.93
C GLU A 223 3.46 6.60 -8.31
N HIS A 224 2.36 5.85 -8.22
CA HIS A 224 1.01 6.31 -8.56
C HIS A 224 0.53 7.44 -7.62
N GLN A 225 0.72 7.30 -6.31
CA GLN A 225 0.38 8.37 -5.35
C GLN A 225 1.24 9.62 -5.59
N ILE A 226 2.53 9.48 -5.90
CA ILE A 226 3.40 10.62 -6.24
C ILE A 226 2.92 11.28 -7.53
N TRP A 227 2.53 10.52 -8.56
CA TRP A 227 1.93 11.04 -9.78
C TRP A 227 0.67 11.87 -9.49
N ALA A 228 -0.31 11.30 -8.77
CA ALA A 228 -1.52 12.00 -8.37
C ALA A 228 -1.22 13.26 -7.52
N SER A 229 -0.13 13.24 -6.75
CA SER A 229 0.31 14.37 -5.94
C SER A 229 0.86 15.54 -6.78
N VAL A 230 1.47 15.32 -7.96
CA VAL A 230 2.10 16.39 -8.77
C VAL A 230 1.38 16.73 -10.09
N ASP A 231 0.61 15.80 -10.66
CA ASP A 231 0.01 15.97 -11.98
C ASP A 231 -1.33 16.74 -11.89
N PRO A 232 -1.54 17.82 -12.67
CA PRO A 232 -2.80 18.56 -12.67
C PRO A 232 -3.99 17.77 -13.24
N TYR A 233 -3.76 16.75 -14.07
CA TYR A 233 -4.83 15.91 -14.64
C TYR A 233 -5.29 14.79 -13.71
N ALA A 234 -4.62 14.60 -12.57
CA ALA A 234 -4.93 13.57 -11.58
C ALA A 234 -5.60 14.14 -10.30
N LYS A 235 -6.10 15.38 -10.36
CA LYS A 235 -6.69 16.07 -9.19
C LYS A 235 -8.16 15.73 -9.01
N ASN A 236 -8.52 15.50 -7.74
CA ASN A 236 -9.87 15.22 -7.26
C ASN A 236 -10.52 13.96 -7.89
N GLU A 237 -9.68 13.04 -8.37
CA GLU A 237 -10.09 11.80 -9.05
C GLU A 237 -9.77 10.55 -8.24
N ALA A 238 -10.63 9.54 -8.35
CA ALA A 238 -10.38 8.18 -7.86
C ALA A 238 -9.77 7.31 -8.96
N PHE A 239 -8.76 6.52 -8.61
CA PHE A 239 -7.95 5.71 -9.54
C PHE A 239 -7.67 4.31 -8.99
N ASN A 240 -7.73 3.30 -9.86
CA ASN A 240 -7.15 2.00 -9.65
C ASN A 240 -5.62 2.06 -9.84
N CYS A 241 -4.90 1.20 -9.12
CA CYS A 241 -3.47 1.00 -9.27
C CYS A 241 -3.12 -0.49 -9.16
N SER A 242 -3.10 -1.19 -10.28
CA SER A 242 -2.59 -2.57 -10.44
C SER A 242 -1.45 -2.63 -11.44
N ASN A 243 -0.73 -3.75 -11.47
CA ASN A 243 0.51 -3.91 -12.24
C ASN A 243 0.34 -3.73 -13.76
N GLY A 244 -0.87 -3.88 -14.28
CA GLY A 244 -1.19 -3.80 -15.71
C GLY A 244 -0.97 -5.11 -16.47
N ASP A 245 -0.60 -6.18 -15.79
CA ASP A 245 -0.59 -7.56 -16.28
C ASP A 245 -1.47 -8.48 -15.41
N ILE A 246 -1.62 -9.74 -15.84
CA ILE A 246 -2.41 -10.78 -15.16
C ILE A 246 -1.57 -12.06 -14.99
N PHE A 247 -1.88 -12.85 -13.96
CA PHE A 247 -1.19 -14.12 -13.71
C PHE A 247 -2.15 -15.22 -13.23
N SER A 248 -1.60 -16.40 -12.96
CA SER A 248 -2.31 -17.48 -12.27
C SER A 248 -1.45 -18.03 -11.14
N TRP A 249 -2.08 -18.42 -10.02
CA TRP A 249 -1.38 -19.00 -8.88
C TRP A 249 -0.57 -20.26 -9.24
N LYS A 250 -1.00 -21.04 -10.25
CA LYS A 250 -0.22 -22.18 -10.77
C LYS A 250 1.19 -21.78 -11.26
N VAL A 251 1.34 -20.60 -11.86
CA VAL A 251 2.65 -20.08 -12.29
C VAL A 251 3.36 -19.42 -11.12
N MET A 252 2.65 -18.61 -10.35
CA MET A 252 3.23 -17.83 -9.24
C MET A 252 3.77 -18.72 -8.12
N TRP A 253 3.09 -19.83 -7.81
CA TRP A 253 3.51 -20.82 -6.81
C TRP A 253 4.81 -21.53 -7.21
N LYS A 254 4.98 -21.84 -8.50
CA LYS A 254 6.23 -22.40 -9.02
C LYS A 254 7.38 -21.41 -8.84
N VAL A 255 7.18 -20.14 -9.23
CA VAL A 255 8.18 -19.08 -9.02
C VAL A 255 8.53 -18.94 -7.54
N LEU A 256 7.54 -18.94 -6.65
CA LEU A 256 7.77 -18.87 -5.20
C LEU A 256 8.57 -20.06 -4.67
N SER A 257 8.25 -21.28 -5.11
CA SER A 257 9.01 -22.49 -4.72
C SER A 257 10.46 -22.45 -5.23
N GLU A 258 10.71 -21.91 -6.43
CA GLU A 258 12.05 -21.74 -6.98
C GLU A 258 12.86 -20.66 -6.24
N GLN A 259 12.20 -19.58 -5.77
CA GLN A 259 12.84 -18.53 -4.95
C GLN A 259 13.09 -18.93 -3.49
N LEU A 260 12.34 -19.90 -2.96
CA LEU A 260 12.52 -20.43 -1.60
C LEU A 260 13.32 -21.74 -1.55
N GLU A 261 13.80 -22.23 -2.71
CA GLU A 261 14.51 -23.52 -2.86
C GLU A 261 13.71 -24.73 -2.34
N LEU A 262 12.38 -24.71 -2.50
CA LEU A 262 11.43 -25.73 -2.04
C LEU A 262 10.89 -26.63 -3.16
N GLU A 263 10.40 -27.81 -2.81
CA GLU A 263 9.68 -28.69 -3.75
C GLU A 263 8.32 -28.09 -4.14
N CYS A 264 8.09 -27.96 -5.46
CA CYS A 264 6.87 -27.39 -6.03
C CYS A 264 5.67 -28.37 -5.99
N VAL A 265 5.13 -28.66 -4.80
CA VAL A 265 3.82 -29.33 -4.68
C VAL A 265 2.72 -28.31 -5.02
N GLY A 266 1.92 -28.59 -6.05
CA GLY A 266 0.79 -27.77 -6.48
C GLY A 266 -0.55 -28.23 -5.90
N TYR A 267 -1.65 -27.69 -6.42
CA TYR A 267 -3.00 -28.15 -6.10
C TYR A 267 -3.19 -29.63 -6.52
N GLU A 268 -3.55 -30.48 -5.55
CA GLU A 268 -3.69 -31.93 -5.75
C GLU A 268 -5.15 -32.45 -5.75
N GLY A 269 -6.12 -31.62 -5.33
CA GLY A 269 -7.52 -32.03 -5.13
C GLY A 269 -8.19 -31.25 -3.99
N GLU A 270 -9.52 -31.15 -4.02
CA GLU A 270 -10.30 -30.46 -2.98
C GLU A 270 -10.14 -31.15 -1.61
N GLU A 271 -10.11 -32.48 -1.61
CA GLU A 271 -9.96 -33.33 -0.44
C GLU A 271 -8.57 -33.26 0.23
N LYS A 272 -7.63 -32.55 -0.40
CA LYS A 272 -6.27 -32.27 0.10
C LYS A 272 -6.03 -30.80 0.47
N ARG A 273 -7.03 -29.92 0.31
CA ARG A 273 -6.93 -28.53 0.77
C ARG A 273 -6.75 -28.47 2.29
N PHE A 274 -5.97 -27.50 2.75
CA PHE A 274 -5.74 -27.23 4.17
C PHE A 274 -5.65 -25.72 4.40
N SER A 275 -5.87 -25.30 5.65
CA SER A 275 -5.67 -23.90 6.08
C SER A 275 -4.22 -23.69 6.52
N LEU A 276 -3.59 -22.62 6.04
CA LEU A 276 -2.30 -22.14 6.53
C LEU A 276 -2.40 -21.66 7.99
N GLU A 277 -3.51 -21.07 8.41
CA GLU A 277 -3.73 -20.72 9.82
C GLU A 277 -3.63 -21.97 10.72
N GLU A 278 -4.43 -23.01 10.44
CA GLU A 278 -4.37 -24.26 11.22
C GLU A 278 -2.99 -24.92 11.12
N ALA A 279 -2.36 -24.91 9.94
CA ALA A 279 -1.06 -25.52 9.72
C ALA A 279 0.12 -24.75 10.33
N MET A 280 -0.07 -23.51 10.83
CA MET A 280 1.00 -22.71 11.44
C MET A 280 0.86 -22.50 12.95
N LYS A 281 -0.26 -22.90 13.57
CA LYS A 281 -0.42 -22.91 15.04
C LYS A 281 0.66 -23.76 15.71
N GLY A 282 1.26 -23.25 16.79
CA GLY A 282 2.26 -23.99 17.57
C GLY A 282 3.67 -24.02 16.97
N LYS A 283 3.92 -23.27 15.88
CA LYS A 283 5.24 -23.16 15.25
C LYS A 283 6.08 -21.98 15.73
N GLU A 284 5.62 -21.24 16.75
CA GLU A 284 6.30 -20.04 17.27
C GLU A 284 7.72 -20.37 17.73
N GLY A 285 7.92 -21.47 18.47
CA GLY A 285 9.25 -21.94 18.88
C GLY A 285 10.14 -22.44 17.74
N ILE A 286 9.56 -22.83 16.60
CA ILE A 286 10.31 -23.17 15.37
C ILE A 286 10.78 -21.89 14.68
N TRP A 287 9.94 -20.85 14.67
CA TRP A 287 10.31 -19.52 14.18
C TRP A 287 11.42 -18.88 15.01
N GLU A 288 11.29 -18.91 16.34
CA GLU A 288 12.34 -18.41 17.26
C GLU A 288 13.70 -19.11 17.05
N ALA A 289 13.69 -20.44 16.82
CA ALA A 289 14.90 -21.18 16.46
C ALA A 289 15.46 -20.73 15.12
N MET A 290 14.61 -20.64 14.07
CA MET A 290 15.02 -20.22 12.72
C MET A 290 15.62 -18.81 12.70
N VAL A 291 15.00 -17.86 13.41
CA VAL A 291 15.48 -16.48 13.54
C VAL A 291 16.89 -16.44 14.16
N LYS A 292 17.09 -17.22 15.22
CA LYS A 292 18.36 -17.30 15.94
C LYS A 292 19.45 -18.03 15.14
N GLU A 293 19.11 -19.12 14.46
CA GLU A 293 20.07 -19.94 13.71
C GLU A 293 20.57 -19.26 12.43
N ASN A 294 19.71 -18.51 11.75
CA ASN A 294 20.05 -17.82 10.49
C ASN A 294 20.47 -16.35 10.68
N GLY A 295 20.43 -15.83 11.92
CA GLY A 295 20.79 -14.44 12.22
C GLY A 295 19.83 -13.41 11.58
N LEU A 296 18.53 -13.74 11.64
CA LEU A 296 17.44 -12.93 11.12
C LEU A 296 17.10 -11.76 12.05
N SER A 297 16.31 -10.82 11.53
CA SER A 297 15.74 -9.72 12.32
C SER A 297 14.76 -10.26 13.37
N GLU A 298 14.92 -9.83 14.63
CA GLU A 298 14.07 -10.25 15.74
C GLU A 298 12.60 -9.92 15.47
N THR A 299 11.79 -10.96 15.23
CA THR A 299 10.38 -10.87 14.81
C THR A 299 9.61 -12.05 15.39
N SER A 300 8.35 -11.83 15.81
CA SER A 300 7.46 -12.92 16.20
C SER A 300 6.68 -13.48 15.00
N LEU A 301 6.35 -14.78 15.03
CA LEU A 301 5.70 -15.47 13.91
C LEU A 301 4.37 -14.82 13.48
N SER A 302 3.62 -14.23 14.42
CA SER A 302 2.34 -13.56 14.20
C SER A 302 2.48 -12.11 13.69
N GLU A 303 3.67 -11.51 13.71
CA GLU A 303 3.93 -10.20 13.10
C GLU A 303 4.28 -10.29 11.62
N VAL A 304 4.90 -11.39 11.20
CA VAL A 304 5.27 -11.65 9.79
C VAL A 304 4.28 -12.57 9.07
N GLY A 305 3.62 -13.47 9.80
CA GLY A 305 2.75 -14.51 9.26
C GLY A 305 1.26 -14.18 9.37
N ASN A 306 0.71 -13.45 8.39
CA ASN A 306 -0.73 -13.16 8.32
C ASN A 306 -1.51 -14.29 7.63
N TRP A 307 -1.54 -15.47 8.25
CA TRP A 307 -2.08 -16.70 7.65
C TRP A 307 -3.57 -16.58 7.26
N GLN A 308 -4.38 -15.92 8.09
CA GLN A 308 -5.79 -15.62 7.80
C GLN A 308 -6.00 -14.75 6.55
N PHE A 309 -5.04 -13.88 6.22
CA PHE A 309 -5.10 -13.12 4.97
C PHE A 309 -4.74 -14.00 3.76
N VAL A 310 -3.65 -14.78 3.86
CA VAL A 310 -3.22 -15.68 2.79
C VAL A 310 -4.29 -16.74 2.50
N ASP A 311 -4.89 -17.36 3.52
CA ASP A 311 -5.98 -18.31 3.35
C ASP A 311 -7.19 -17.68 2.64
N ARG A 312 -7.57 -16.43 2.96
CA ARG A 312 -8.65 -15.73 2.24
C ARG A 312 -8.29 -15.44 0.78
N CYS A 313 -7.05 -15.05 0.49
CA CYS A 313 -6.59 -14.79 -0.88
C CYS A 313 -6.51 -16.04 -1.74
N LEU A 314 -6.08 -17.18 -1.18
CA LEU A 314 -5.90 -18.44 -1.92
C LEU A 314 -7.18 -19.29 -2.02
N ASN A 315 -8.11 -19.15 -1.07
CA ASN A 315 -9.37 -19.90 -1.07
C ASN A 315 -10.57 -19.14 -1.67
N SER A 316 -10.34 -17.96 -2.28
CA SER A 316 -11.42 -17.19 -2.93
C SER A 316 -12.01 -17.93 -4.14
N GLU A 317 -13.30 -18.22 -4.09
CA GLU A 317 -14.07 -18.78 -5.22
C GLU A 317 -14.28 -17.78 -6.36
N LYS A 318 -14.09 -16.48 -6.07
CA LYS A 318 -14.25 -15.37 -7.01
C LYS A 318 -12.87 -14.84 -7.42
N THR A 319 -12.71 -14.53 -8.71
CA THR A 319 -11.59 -13.70 -9.18
C THR A 319 -11.98 -12.23 -9.20
N HIS A 320 -10.99 -11.36 -9.07
CA HIS A 320 -11.18 -9.94 -8.75
C HIS A 320 -10.15 -9.09 -9.51
N LEU A 321 -10.43 -8.74 -10.75
CA LEU A 321 -9.61 -7.82 -11.56
C LEU A 321 -10.01 -6.35 -11.35
N ASP A 322 -9.09 -5.42 -11.55
CA ASP A 322 -9.41 -4.00 -11.80
C ASP A 322 -8.89 -3.49 -13.15
N SER A 323 -9.33 -2.28 -13.51
CA SER A 323 -9.03 -1.62 -14.79
C SER A 323 -8.08 -0.45 -14.58
N MET A 324 -6.89 -0.55 -15.17
CA MET A 324 -5.89 0.53 -15.21
C MET A 324 -6.15 1.57 -16.31
N ASN A 325 -7.30 1.54 -16.99
CA ASN A 325 -7.55 2.43 -18.13
C ASN A 325 -7.64 3.91 -17.73
N LYS A 326 -8.40 4.25 -16.68
CA LYS A 326 -8.56 5.63 -16.22
C LYS A 326 -7.21 6.25 -15.82
N SER A 327 -6.37 5.52 -15.08
CA SER A 327 -4.99 5.91 -14.76
C SER A 327 -4.16 6.17 -16.03
N LYS A 328 -4.20 5.28 -17.03
CA LYS A 328 -3.46 5.43 -18.30
C LYS A 328 -3.97 6.61 -19.15
N GLU A 329 -5.28 6.83 -19.18
CA GLU A 329 -5.94 7.89 -19.95
C GLU A 329 -5.64 9.29 -19.38
N HIS A 330 -5.46 9.40 -18.06
CA HIS A 330 -4.97 10.61 -17.39
C HIS A 330 -3.43 10.76 -17.43
N GLY A 331 -2.70 9.80 -18.02
CA GLY A 331 -1.26 9.91 -18.30
C GLY A 331 -0.35 9.02 -17.45
N PHE A 332 -0.86 8.26 -16.48
CA PHE A 332 -0.06 7.32 -15.70
C PHE A 332 0.31 6.09 -16.54
N SER A 333 1.51 6.13 -17.14
CA SER A 333 2.08 5.03 -17.91
C SER A 333 2.94 4.06 -17.08
N GLY A 334 2.80 4.07 -15.75
CA GLY A 334 3.51 3.15 -14.86
C GLY A 334 2.92 1.73 -14.95
N PHE A 335 3.79 0.73 -14.84
CA PHE A 335 3.42 -0.68 -14.82
C PHE A 335 4.49 -1.50 -14.10
N ARG A 336 4.19 -2.77 -13.82
CA ARG A 336 5.17 -3.78 -13.38
C ARG A 336 4.87 -5.10 -14.07
N ASN A 337 5.86 -5.99 -14.13
CA ASN A 337 5.61 -7.39 -14.43
C ASN A 337 5.40 -8.13 -13.10
N SER A 338 4.26 -8.78 -12.89
CA SER A 338 3.90 -9.37 -11.59
C SER A 338 4.84 -10.49 -11.13
N ILE A 339 5.49 -11.21 -12.06
CA ILE A 339 6.46 -12.27 -11.72
C ILE A 339 7.78 -11.64 -11.24
N ASN A 340 8.30 -10.65 -11.97
CA ASN A 340 9.51 -9.92 -11.57
C ASN A 340 9.29 -9.14 -10.26
N SER A 341 8.08 -8.59 -10.07
CA SER A 341 7.64 -7.96 -8.82
C SER A 341 7.72 -8.94 -7.65
N LEU A 342 7.12 -10.14 -7.73
CA LEU A 342 7.21 -11.14 -6.66
C LEU A 342 8.68 -11.45 -6.31
N ILE A 343 9.53 -11.68 -7.32
CA ILE A 343 10.94 -12.00 -7.10
C ILE A 343 11.64 -10.86 -6.34
N TYR A 344 11.46 -9.61 -6.79
CA TYR A 344 11.99 -8.42 -6.11
C TYR A 344 11.51 -8.31 -4.65
N TRP A 345 10.22 -8.55 -4.38
CA TRP A 345 9.70 -8.48 -3.01
C TRP A 345 10.20 -9.62 -2.12
N VAL A 346 10.39 -10.84 -2.65
CA VAL A 346 11.05 -11.93 -1.90
C VAL A 346 12.51 -11.59 -1.61
N ASP A 347 13.26 -11.10 -2.60
CA ASP A 347 14.65 -10.67 -2.42
C ASP A 347 14.79 -9.50 -1.42
N LYS A 348 13.84 -8.56 -1.40
CA LYS A 348 13.80 -7.45 -0.43
C LYS A 348 13.55 -7.96 1.00
N VAL A 349 12.64 -8.93 1.17
CA VAL A 349 12.36 -9.59 2.46
C VAL A 349 13.55 -10.42 2.97
N LYS A 350 14.29 -11.09 2.09
CA LYS A 350 15.59 -11.74 2.41
C LYS A 350 16.68 -10.72 2.75
N THR A 351 16.76 -9.61 2.01
CA THR A 351 17.76 -8.55 2.23
C THR A 351 17.63 -7.91 3.62
N TYR A 352 16.41 -7.67 4.08
CA TYR A 352 16.12 -7.24 5.46
C TYR A 352 16.18 -8.38 6.50
N ARG A 353 16.58 -9.59 6.08
CA ARG A 353 16.67 -10.81 6.90
C ARG A 353 15.40 -11.08 7.70
N ILE A 354 14.24 -10.97 7.06
CA ILE A 354 12.97 -11.39 7.67
C ILE A 354 12.77 -12.90 7.46
N VAL A 355 13.30 -13.44 6.36
CA VAL A 355 13.41 -14.88 6.07
C VAL A 355 14.86 -15.19 5.61
N PRO A 356 15.30 -16.46 5.60
CA PRO A 356 16.59 -16.87 5.04
C PRO A 356 16.74 -16.62 3.54
#